data_AF-A0A439MCV5-F1
#
_entry.id   AF-A0A439MCV5-F1
#
_cell.length_a   1.000
_cell.length_b   1.000
_cell.length_c   1.000
_cell.angle_alpha   90.00
_cell.angle_beta   90.00
_cell.angle_gamma   90.00
#
_symmetry.space_group_name_H-M   'P 1'
#
loop_
_entity.id
_entity.type
_entity.pdbx_description
1 polymer ?
#
loop_
_entity_poly.entity_id
_entity_poly.type
_entity_poly.pdbx_seq_one_letter_code
_entity_poly.pdbx_strand_id
1 'polypeptide(L)'
;MATTQLERPGDRGLSARATRVLKAVPLAWKRFWRLVSLYMPKRLYARSLIIVIAPMILLQSVLAFVFMERHWQTVTQRLSQATVRDIAAIVDMVETYPNDADYANIIRIAQDRMQLKIDLLPPDPLPAPGPKPFFSILDEILSSEITHQINRPFWIDTVGNSNIIEVRVQLEGKVLRAFVRRSQAYA
;
A
#
# COMPACT_ATOMS: atom_id res chain seq x y z
N MET A 1 65.20 -1.31 12.93
CA MET A 1 63.89 -1.88 13.28
C MET A 1 63.16 -0.88 14.15
N ALA A 2 62.23 -0.11 13.58
CA ALA A 2 61.37 0.83 14.31
C ALA A 2 59.92 0.50 13.92
N THR A 3 59.14 0.05 14.88
CA THR A 3 57.72 -0.29 14.70
C THR A 3 56.88 0.96 14.97
N THR A 4 56.40 1.59 13.89
CA THR A 4 55.40 2.65 13.97
C THR A 4 54.04 2.05 14.33
N GLN A 5 53.58 2.28 15.55
CA GLN A 5 52.23 1.97 16.01
C GLN A 5 51.24 2.92 15.34
N LEU A 6 50.30 2.36 14.57
CA LEU A 6 49.17 3.06 13.96
C LEU A 6 48.09 3.31 15.02
N GLU A 7 47.95 4.56 15.46
CA GLU A 7 46.83 5.01 16.29
C GLU A 7 45.58 5.15 15.41
N ARG A 8 44.54 4.34 15.69
CA ARG A 8 43.23 4.40 15.03
C ARG A 8 42.31 5.40 15.76
N PRO A 9 41.89 6.52 15.17
CA PRO A 9 40.86 7.38 15.74
C PRO A 9 39.51 7.02 15.10
N GLY A 10 38.50 6.62 15.88
CA GLY A 10 37.19 6.40 15.25
C GLY A 10 35.97 6.01 16.11
N ASP A 11 36.11 5.71 17.40
CA ASP A 11 35.00 5.05 18.13
C ASP A 11 34.29 5.91 19.20
N ARG A 12 34.66 7.20 19.35
CA ARG A 12 34.11 8.08 20.40
C ARG A 12 32.85 8.87 19.99
N GLY A 13 32.41 8.79 18.73
CA GLY A 13 31.30 9.60 18.21
C GLY A 13 29.89 9.00 18.41
N LEU A 14 29.79 7.66 18.42
CA LEU A 14 28.50 6.96 18.38
C LEU A 14 27.87 6.79 19.78
N SER A 15 28.69 6.58 20.82
CA SER A 15 28.23 6.40 22.21
C SER A 15 27.68 7.68 22.87
N ALA A 16 28.19 8.85 22.46
CA ALA A 16 27.78 10.15 23.01
C ALA A 16 26.42 10.64 22.46
N ARG A 17 25.96 10.13 21.31
CA ARG A 17 24.63 10.41 20.76
C ARG A 17 23.57 9.48 21.36
N ALA A 18 23.89 8.19 21.52
CA ALA A 18 22.97 7.21 22.12
C ALA A 18 22.58 7.57 23.57
N THR A 19 23.52 8.08 24.37
CA THR A 19 23.29 8.46 25.77
C THR A 19 22.40 9.69 25.96
N ARG A 20 22.27 10.56 24.95
CA ARG A 20 21.41 11.75 25.00
C ARG A 20 19.94 11.42 24.73
N VAL A 21 19.67 10.50 23.80
CA VAL A 21 18.29 10.07 23.48
C VAL A 21 17.68 9.32 24.67
N LEU A 22 18.46 8.48 25.36
CA LEU A 22 18.01 7.74 26.54
C LEU A 22 17.64 8.65 27.74
N LYS A 23 18.26 9.84 27.86
CA LYS A 23 17.94 10.82 28.92
C LYS A 23 16.76 11.75 28.57
N ALA A 24 16.33 11.82 27.31
CA ALA A 24 15.20 12.66 26.89
C ALA A 24 13.83 12.00 27.14
N VAL A 25 13.77 10.67 27.10
CA VAL A 25 12.57 9.86 27.38
C VAL A 25 11.94 10.14 28.76
N PRO A 26 12.70 10.17 29.89
CA PRO A 26 12.10 10.41 31.21
C PRO A 26 11.53 11.83 31.37
N LEU A 27 12.02 12.82 30.61
CA LEU A 27 11.53 14.19 30.68
C LEU A 27 10.19 14.37 29.95
N ALA A 28 10.03 13.73 28.79
CA ALA A 28 8.77 13.71 28.05
C ALA A 28 7.67 13.00 28.85
N TRP A 29 8.01 11.86 29.47
CA TRP A 29 7.10 11.10 30.34
C TRP A 29 6.64 11.90 31.55
N LYS A 30 7.56 12.56 32.26
CA LYS A 30 7.21 13.41 33.42
C LYS A 30 6.33 14.60 33.04
N ARG A 31 6.56 15.22 31.88
CA ARG A 31 5.71 16.34 31.38
C ARG A 31 4.30 15.87 31.02
N PHE A 32 4.17 14.72 30.38
CA PHE A 32 2.89 14.12 30.06
C PHE A 32 2.07 13.84 31.34
N TRP A 33 2.66 13.16 32.33
CA TRP A 33 1.96 12.86 33.59
C TRP A 33 1.56 14.11 34.38
N ARG A 34 2.36 15.18 34.31
CA ARG A 34 2.03 16.46 34.94
C ARG A 34 0.85 17.17 34.24
N LEU A 35 0.71 17.06 32.92
CA LEU A 35 -0.45 17.56 32.18
C LEU A 35 -1.70 16.75 32.49
N VAL A 36 -1.58 15.42 32.55
CA VAL A 36 -2.67 14.53 32.97
C VAL A 36 -3.11 14.83 34.40
N SER A 37 -2.17 15.08 35.32
CA SER A 37 -2.49 15.43 36.71
C SER A 37 -3.18 16.79 36.85
N LEU A 38 -2.93 17.73 35.92
CA LEU A 38 -3.60 19.04 35.88
C LEU A 38 -5.08 18.92 35.48
N TYR A 39 -5.39 17.97 34.59
CA TYR A 39 -6.78 17.65 34.19
C TYR A 39 -7.47 16.64 35.11
N MET A 40 -6.76 16.11 36.12
CA MET A 40 -7.34 15.14 37.05
C MET A 40 -8.32 15.86 37.99
N PRO A 41 -9.61 15.48 38.01
CA PRO A 41 -10.60 16.12 38.87
C PRO A 41 -10.25 16.00 40.36
N LYS A 42 -10.42 17.09 41.13
CA LYS A 42 -10.13 17.12 42.58
C LYS A 42 -11.23 16.45 43.44
N ARG A 43 -12.37 16.09 42.85
CA ARG A 43 -13.51 15.46 43.55
C ARG A 43 -13.39 13.93 43.55
N LEU A 44 -13.69 13.29 44.69
CA LEU A 44 -13.65 11.83 44.86
C LEU A 44 -14.51 11.09 43.82
N TYR A 45 -15.74 11.56 43.57
CA TYR A 45 -16.66 10.99 42.57
C TYR A 45 -16.12 11.00 41.14
N ALA A 46 -15.37 12.03 40.77
CA ALA A 46 -14.84 12.15 39.43
C ALA A 46 -13.60 11.24 39.22
N ARG A 47 -12.81 11.02 40.27
CA ARG A 47 -11.73 10.01 40.24
C ARG A 47 -12.26 8.59 40.13
N SER A 48 -13.28 8.22 40.91
CA SER A 48 -13.87 6.88 40.84
C SER A 48 -14.50 6.63 39.47
N LEU A 49 -15.20 7.62 38.90
CA LEU A 49 -15.77 7.52 37.56
C LEU A 49 -14.71 7.31 36.47
N ILE A 50 -13.59 8.04 36.53
CA ILE A 50 -12.49 7.87 35.57
C ILE A 50 -11.87 6.48 35.67
N ILE A 51 -11.68 5.92 36.87
CA ILE A 51 -11.11 4.57 37.02
C ILE A 51 -11.98 3.51 36.32
N VAL A 52 -13.30 3.70 36.30
CA VAL A 52 -14.23 2.79 35.62
C VAL A 52 -14.30 3.06 34.11
N ILE A 53 -14.38 4.32 33.68
CA ILE A 53 -14.57 4.67 32.27
C ILE A 53 -13.27 4.63 31.46
N ALA A 54 -12.13 5.04 32.04
CA ALA A 54 -10.85 5.09 31.35
C ALA A 54 -10.43 3.74 30.72
N PRO A 55 -10.50 2.58 31.40
CA PRO A 55 -10.15 1.31 30.77
C PRO A 55 -11.10 0.95 29.62
N MET A 56 -12.38 1.31 29.73
CA MET A 56 -13.36 1.10 28.66
C MET A 56 -13.01 1.92 27.41
N ILE A 57 -12.69 3.21 27.57
CA ILE A 57 -12.29 4.07 26.45
C ILE A 57 -10.97 3.61 25.83
N LEU A 58 -10.01 3.16 26.65
CA LEU A 58 -8.74 2.64 26.17
C LEU A 58 -8.96 1.39 25.30
N LEU A 59 -9.74 0.43 25.81
CA LEU A 59 -10.10 -0.77 25.04
C LEU A 59 -10.87 -0.40 23.76
N GLN A 60 -11.82 0.53 23.83
CA GLN A 60 -12.56 1.02 22.66
C GLN A 60 -11.65 1.62 21.60
N SER A 61 -10.64 2.40 22.00
CA SER A 61 -9.69 3.04 21.09
C SER A 61 -8.83 2.00 20.36
N VAL A 62 -8.36 0.99 21.09
CA VAL A 62 -7.61 -0.13 20.50
C VAL A 62 -8.49 -0.93 19.53
N LEU A 63 -9.72 -1.26 19.92
CA LEU A 63 -10.66 -1.97 19.05
C LEU A 63 -10.99 -1.17 17.79
N ALA A 64 -11.26 0.13 17.92
CA ALA A 64 -11.52 1.02 16.79
C ALA A 64 -10.30 1.07 15.86
N PHE A 65 -9.08 1.17 16.40
CA PHE A 65 -7.85 1.17 15.62
C PHE A 65 -7.68 -0.13 14.82
N VAL A 66 -7.80 -1.29 15.48
CA VAL A 66 -7.67 -2.61 14.82
C VAL A 66 -8.77 -2.82 13.77
N PHE A 67 -10.00 -2.40 14.07
CA PHE A 67 -11.11 -2.47 13.14
C PHE A 67 -10.86 -1.62 11.89
N MET A 68 -10.42 -0.37 12.07
CA MET A 68 -10.09 0.50 10.94
C MET A 68 -8.97 -0.11 10.10
N GLU A 69 -7.86 -0.51 10.71
CA GLU A 69 -6.75 -1.18 10.01
C GLU A 69 -7.26 -2.37 9.16
N ARG A 70 -8.08 -3.24 9.76
CA ARG A 70 -8.65 -4.39 9.06
C ARG A 70 -9.62 -4.00 7.94
N HIS A 71 -10.37 -2.91 8.14
CA HIS A 71 -11.28 -2.38 7.13
C HIS A 71 -10.52 -1.90 5.89
N TRP A 72 -9.46 -1.09 6.04
CA TRP A 72 -8.65 -0.59 4.93
C TRP A 72 -8.02 -1.73 4.12
N GLN A 73 -7.49 -2.76 4.80
CA GLN A 73 -6.96 -3.95 4.14
C GLN A 73 -8.03 -4.68 3.31
N THR A 74 -9.22 -4.87 3.90
CA THR A 74 -10.31 -5.60 3.24
C THR A 74 -10.88 -4.82 2.05
N VAL A 75 -11.03 -3.50 2.18
CA VAL A 75 -11.51 -2.65 1.09
C VAL A 75 -10.52 -2.67 -0.07
N THR A 76 -9.23 -2.50 0.20
CA THR A 76 -8.16 -2.58 -0.81
C THR A 76 -8.17 -3.92 -1.54
N GLN A 77 -8.24 -5.02 -0.78
CA GLN A 77 -8.29 -6.36 -1.36
C GLN A 77 -9.50 -6.55 -2.28
N ARG A 78 -10.69 -6.12 -1.84
CA ARG A 78 -11.92 -6.24 -2.66
C ARG A 78 -11.88 -5.39 -3.93
N LEU A 79 -11.35 -4.17 -3.83
CA LEU A 79 -11.21 -3.25 -4.96
C LEU A 79 -10.21 -3.78 -6.01
N SER A 80 -9.04 -4.23 -5.55
CA SER A 80 -8.05 -4.87 -6.42
C SER A 80 -8.59 -6.16 -7.06
N GLN A 81 -9.27 -7.02 -6.29
CA GLN A 81 -9.91 -8.23 -6.83
C GLN A 81 -10.95 -7.92 -7.91
N ALA A 82 -11.82 -6.94 -7.69
CA ALA A 82 -12.82 -6.53 -8.67
C ALA A 82 -12.15 -6.00 -9.96
N THR A 83 -11.16 -5.13 -9.81
CA THR A 83 -10.39 -4.58 -10.93
C THR A 83 -9.71 -5.68 -11.75
N VAL A 84 -9.05 -6.63 -11.09
CA VAL A 84 -8.36 -7.73 -11.79
C VAL A 84 -9.34 -8.66 -12.47
N ARG A 85 -10.51 -8.92 -11.88
CA ARG A 85 -11.58 -9.69 -12.56
C ARG A 85 -12.04 -9.02 -13.84
N ASP A 86 -12.18 -7.70 -13.84
CA ASP A 86 -12.55 -6.95 -15.04
C ASP A 86 -11.45 -7.06 -16.12
N ILE A 87 -10.17 -6.96 -15.73
CA ILE A 87 -9.04 -7.17 -16.65
C ILE A 87 -9.03 -8.60 -17.18
N ALA A 88 -9.23 -9.61 -16.32
CA ALA A 88 -9.27 -11.01 -16.72
C ALA A 88 -10.41 -11.28 -17.71
N ALA A 89 -11.60 -10.71 -17.48
CA ALA A 89 -12.70 -10.79 -18.42
C ALA A 89 -12.36 -10.17 -19.79
N ILE A 90 -11.62 -9.05 -19.81
CA ILE A 90 -11.15 -8.44 -21.07
C ILE A 90 -10.14 -9.36 -21.77
N VAL A 91 -9.19 -9.93 -21.04
CA VAL A 91 -8.22 -10.90 -21.58
C VAL A 91 -8.96 -12.07 -22.22
N ASP A 92 -9.90 -12.69 -21.50
CA ASP A 92 -10.68 -13.83 -21.98
C ASP A 92 -11.50 -13.47 -23.23
N MET A 93 -12.10 -12.29 -23.28
CA MET A 93 -12.84 -11.81 -24.46
C MET A 93 -11.92 -11.62 -25.68
N VAL A 94 -10.72 -11.09 -25.48
CA VAL A 94 -9.73 -10.88 -26.55
C VAL A 94 -9.19 -12.21 -27.08
N GLU A 95 -8.91 -13.17 -26.19
CA GLU A 95 -8.44 -14.51 -26.56
C GLU A 95 -9.55 -15.35 -27.23
N THR A 96 -10.81 -15.24 -26.77
CA THR A 96 -11.94 -16.01 -27.31
C THR A 96 -12.45 -15.48 -28.65
N TYR A 97 -12.40 -14.17 -28.88
CA TYR A 97 -12.90 -13.53 -30.10
C TYR A 97 -11.80 -12.76 -30.85
N PRO A 98 -10.78 -13.46 -31.40
CA PRO A 98 -9.63 -12.83 -32.04
C PRO A 98 -9.94 -12.18 -33.41
N ASN A 99 -11.12 -12.47 -33.98
CA ASN A 99 -11.51 -12.07 -35.34
C ASN A 99 -12.33 -10.77 -35.41
N ASP A 100 -12.55 -10.06 -34.30
CA ASP A 100 -13.17 -8.72 -34.34
C ASP A 100 -12.11 -7.73 -34.83
N ALA A 101 -12.29 -7.18 -36.04
CA ALA A 101 -11.23 -6.51 -36.82
C ALA A 101 -10.52 -5.38 -36.04
N ASP A 102 -11.23 -4.71 -35.12
CA ASP A 102 -10.70 -3.60 -34.32
C ASP A 102 -10.91 -3.75 -32.81
N TYR A 103 -11.47 -4.88 -32.33
CA TYR A 103 -11.90 -5.06 -30.93
C TYR A 103 -12.75 -3.90 -30.38
N ALA A 104 -13.39 -3.11 -31.24
CA ALA A 104 -14.08 -1.87 -30.87
C ALA A 104 -15.19 -2.12 -29.85
N ASN A 105 -15.86 -3.28 -29.95
CA ASN A 105 -16.87 -3.69 -28.98
C ASN A 105 -16.27 -3.96 -27.60
N ILE A 106 -15.12 -4.61 -27.53
CA ILE A 106 -14.43 -4.91 -26.26
C ILE A 106 -13.95 -3.60 -25.62
N ILE A 107 -13.32 -2.72 -26.40
CA ILE A 107 -12.85 -1.41 -25.93
C ILE A 107 -14.02 -0.60 -25.37
N ARG A 108 -15.15 -0.58 -26.08
CA ARG A 108 -16.38 0.10 -25.64
C ARG A 108 -16.92 -0.50 -24.34
N ILE A 109 -16.99 -1.83 -24.22
CA ILE A 109 -17.47 -2.50 -22.99
C ILE A 109 -16.55 -2.19 -21.82
N ALA A 110 -15.23 -2.27 -22.02
CA ALA A 110 -14.24 -1.94 -21.00
C ALA A 110 -14.42 -0.51 -20.49
N GLN A 111 -14.60 0.45 -21.39
CA GLN A 111 -14.78 1.86 -21.03
C GLN A 111 -16.14 2.14 -20.37
N ASP A 112 -17.24 1.63 -20.95
CA ASP A 112 -18.60 1.97 -20.51
C ASP A 112 -19.03 1.21 -19.25
N ARG A 113 -18.60 -0.05 -19.10
CA ARG A 113 -19.06 -0.95 -18.02
C ARG A 113 -18.04 -1.11 -16.92
N MET A 114 -16.78 -1.32 -17.29
CA MET A 114 -15.69 -1.57 -16.33
C MET A 114 -14.95 -0.29 -15.96
N GLN A 115 -15.24 0.82 -16.66
CA GLN A 115 -14.54 2.09 -16.48
C GLN A 115 -13.02 1.99 -16.67
N LEU A 116 -12.58 1.03 -17.49
CA LEU A 116 -11.19 0.76 -17.85
C LEU A 116 -10.93 1.29 -19.25
N LYS A 117 -9.86 2.06 -19.42
CA LYS A 117 -9.36 2.38 -20.76
C LYS A 117 -8.37 1.30 -21.17
N ILE A 118 -8.59 0.68 -22.32
CA ILE A 118 -7.70 -0.36 -22.83
C ILE A 118 -7.18 0.01 -24.22
N ASP A 119 -5.92 -0.36 -24.46
CA ASP A 119 -5.26 -0.32 -25.76
C ASP A 119 -4.68 -1.71 -26.04
N LEU A 120 -4.82 -2.19 -27.28
CA LEU A 120 -4.16 -3.40 -27.75
C LEU A 120 -2.96 -3.01 -28.58
N LEU A 121 -1.78 -3.36 -28.11
CA LEU A 121 -0.52 -3.06 -28.78
C LEU A 121 -0.01 -4.30 -29.53
N PRO A 122 0.78 -4.09 -30.61
CA PRO A 122 1.59 -5.15 -31.21
C PRO A 122 2.46 -5.86 -30.16
N PRO A 123 2.97 -7.07 -30.46
CA PRO A 123 3.80 -7.81 -29.53
C PRO A 123 5.13 -7.08 -29.34
N ASP A 124 5.27 -6.38 -28.21
CA ASP A 124 6.48 -5.69 -27.77
C ASP A 124 6.86 -6.28 -26.42
N PRO A 125 8.15 -6.57 -26.13
CA PRO A 125 8.57 -7.01 -24.81
C PRO A 125 8.08 -6.05 -23.72
N LEU A 126 7.62 -6.63 -22.60
CA LEU A 126 7.25 -5.84 -21.43
C LEU A 126 8.43 -4.97 -20.98
N PRO A 127 8.20 -3.69 -20.60
CA PRO A 127 9.25 -2.83 -20.08
C PRO A 127 9.93 -3.43 -18.85
N ALA A 128 11.16 -2.98 -18.55
CA ALA A 128 11.82 -3.35 -17.31
C ALA A 128 10.92 -2.97 -16.09
N PRO A 129 10.88 -3.78 -15.02
CA PRO A 129 10.12 -3.47 -13.82
C PRO A 129 10.51 -2.08 -13.29
N GLY A 130 9.52 -1.21 -13.12
CA GLY A 130 9.73 0.12 -12.56
C GLY A 130 10.18 0.04 -11.09
N PRO A 131 10.70 1.14 -10.53
CA PRO A 131 11.02 1.19 -9.11
C PRO A 131 9.76 0.91 -8.28
N LYS A 132 9.82 -0.08 -7.39
CA LYS A 132 8.68 -0.45 -6.54
C LYS A 132 8.32 0.72 -5.61
N PRO A 133 7.04 1.14 -5.54
CA PRO A 133 6.62 2.20 -4.64
C PRO A 133 6.77 1.78 -3.16
N PHE A 134 6.82 2.77 -2.28
CA PHE A 134 6.91 2.57 -0.82
C PHE A 134 5.67 1.91 -0.18
N PHE A 135 4.57 1.74 -0.94
CA PHE A 135 3.35 1.04 -0.52
C PHE A 135 3.22 -0.29 -1.29
N SER A 136 4.02 -1.29 -0.90
CA SER A 136 4.09 -2.60 -1.57
C SER A 136 2.81 -3.43 -1.47
N ILE A 137 1.88 -3.09 -0.58
CA ILE A 137 0.63 -3.84 -0.36
C ILE A 137 -0.22 -3.86 -1.63
N LEU A 138 -0.23 -2.76 -2.40
CA LEU A 138 -0.98 -2.66 -3.66
C LEU A 138 -0.37 -3.52 -4.75
N ASP A 139 0.94 -3.36 -4.93
CA ASP A 139 1.70 -4.12 -5.92
C ASP A 139 1.60 -5.61 -5.61
N GLU A 140 1.67 -6.00 -4.33
CA GLU A 140 1.56 -7.39 -3.88
C GLU A 140 0.17 -7.97 -4.11
N ILE A 141 -0.90 -7.29 -3.68
CA ILE A 141 -2.27 -7.77 -3.88
C ILE A 141 -2.60 -7.82 -5.37
N LEU A 142 -2.32 -6.76 -6.13
CA LEU A 142 -2.64 -6.70 -7.55
C LEU A 142 -1.84 -7.74 -8.34
N SER A 143 -0.54 -7.88 -8.06
CA SER A 143 0.31 -8.90 -8.68
C SER A 143 -0.16 -10.32 -8.34
N SER A 144 -0.51 -10.57 -7.08
CA SER A 144 -1.02 -11.87 -6.63
C SER A 144 -2.33 -12.23 -7.33
N GLU A 145 -3.26 -11.29 -7.41
CA GLU A 145 -4.56 -11.49 -8.07
C GLU A 145 -4.39 -11.67 -9.59
N ILE A 146 -3.53 -10.90 -10.26
CA ILE A 146 -3.25 -11.08 -11.70
C ILE A 146 -2.62 -12.44 -11.96
N THR A 147 -1.67 -12.86 -11.12
CA THR A 147 -1.04 -14.18 -11.25
C THR A 147 -2.07 -15.29 -11.07
N HIS A 148 -2.97 -15.16 -10.09
CA HIS A 148 -3.97 -16.15 -9.78
C HIS A 148 -5.08 -16.25 -10.84
N GLN A 149 -5.54 -15.12 -11.40
CA GLN A 149 -6.69 -15.07 -12.29
C GLN A 149 -6.33 -15.13 -13.78
N ILE A 150 -5.23 -14.47 -14.19
CA ILE A 150 -4.84 -14.33 -15.60
C ILE A 150 -3.73 -15.30 -15.97
N ASN A 151 -2.78 -15.53 -15.05
CA ASN A 151 -1.65 -16.45 -15.24
C ASN A 151 -0.88 -16.20 -16.56
N ARG A 152 -0.53 -14.93 -16.80
CA ARG A 152 0.27 -14.47 -17.95
C ARG A 152 1.37 -13.53 -17.45
N PRO A 153 2.48 -13.35 -18.19
CA PRO A 153 3.46 -12.31 -17.89
C PRO A 153 2.79 -10.93 -17.90
N PHE A 154 3.03 -10.14 -16.85
CA PHE A 154 2.45 -8.82 -16.71
C PHE A 154 3.47 -7.81 -16.20
N TRP A 155 3.15 -6.53 -16.39
CA TRP A 155 3.90 -5.41 -15.87
C TRP A 155 2.94 -4.37 -15.30
N ILE A 156 3.27 -3.79 -14.16
CA ILE A 156 2.45 -2.78 -13.48
C ILE A 156 3.30 -1.54 -13.29
N ASP A 157 2.74 -0.37 -13.60
CA ASP A 157 3.28 0.91 -13.19
C ASP A 157 2.29 1.67 -12.31
N THR A 158 2.71 1.81 -11.05
CA THR A 158 2.02 2.58 -10.00
C THR A 158 2.69 3.92 -9.71
N VAL A 159 3.83 4.22 -10.35
CA VAL A 159 4.73 5.34 -10.04
C VAL A 159 4.65 6.44 -11.08
N GLY A 160 4.49 6.12 -12.37
CA GLY A 160 4.55 7.07 -13.48
C GLY A 160 3.45 8.15 -13.48
N ASN A 161 2.26 7.85 -12.94
CA ASN A 161 1.14 8.80 -12.81
C ASN A 161 0.46 8.65 -11.45
N SER A 162 0.11 9.76 -10.80
CA SER A 162 -0.43 9.75 -9.43
C SER A 162 -1.83 9.16 -9.30
N ASN A 163 -2.65 9.20 -10.36
CA ASN A 163 -4.07 8.83 -10.30
C ASN A 163 -4.45 7.64 -11.17
N ILE A 164 -3.54 7.16 -12.01
CA ILE A 164 -3.77 6.08 -12.96
C ILE A 164 -2.68 5.02 -12.76
N ILE A 165 -3.10 3.77 -12.73
CA ILE A 165 -2.24 2.59 -12.70
C ILE A 165 -2.27 2.01 -14.11
N GLU A 166 -1.09 1.78 -14.67
CA GLU A 166 -0.95 1.11 -15.93
C GLU A 166 -0.66 -0.37 -15.69
N VAL A 167 -1.48 -1.24 -16.28
CA VAL A 167 -1.30 -2.69 -16.24
C VAL A 167 -1.11 -3.17 -17.66
N ARG A 168 0.01 -3.82 -17.94
CA ARG A 168 0.28 -4.49 -19.22
C ARG A 168 0.25 -5.99 -19.02
N VAL A 169 -0.47 -6.70 -19.86
CA VAL A 169 -0.55 -8.16 -19.86
C VAL A 169 -0.10 -8.66 -21.23
N GLN A 170 0.85 -9.58 -21.23
CA GLN A 170 1.33 -10.23 -22.45
C GLN A 170 0.31 -11.29 -22.88
N LEU A 171 -0.21 -11.16 -24.11
CA LEU A 171 -1.11 -12.11 -24.77
C LEU A 171 -0.40 -12.80 -25.93
N GLU A 172 -1.06 -13.78 -26.56
CA GLU A 172 -0.55 -14.42 -27.77
C GLU A 172 -0.50 -13.41 -28.94
N GLY A 173 0.71 -12.97 -29.27
CA GLY A 173 0.95 -12.06 -30.39
C GLY A 173 0.52 -10.61 -30.18
N LYS A 174 0.09 -10.21 -28.98
CA LYS A 174 -0.33 -8.84 -28.62
C LYS A 174 -0.01 -8.51 -27.17
N VAL A 175 -0.06 -7.24 -26.82
CA VAL A 175 0.00 -6.77 -25.42
C VAL A 175 -1.27 -6.00 -25.11
N LEU A 176 -2.01 -6.44 -24.08
CA LEU A 176 -3.11 -5.66 -23.54
C LEU A 176 -2.56 -4.63 -22.58
N ARG A 177 -2.84 -3.36 -22.83
CA ARG A 177 -2.52 -2.25 -21.93
C ARG A 177 -3.82 -1.70 -21.36
N ALA A 178 -3.99 -1.84 -20.05
CA ALA A 178 -5.15 -1.33 -19.33
C ALA A 178 -4.74 -0.18 -18.40
N PHE A 179 -5.53 0.90 -18.41
CA PHE A 179 -5.41 2.02 -17.50
C PHE A 179 -6.55 1.97 -16.49
N VAL A 180 -6.18 1.80 -15.23
CA VAL A 180 -7.09 1.73 -14.09
C VAL A 180 -6.97 3.01 -13.27
N ARG A 181 -8.08 3.55 -12.76
CA ARG A 181 -8.01 4.63 -11.77
C ARG A 181 -7.53 4.08 -10.42
N ARG A 182 -6.63 4.79 -9.75
CA ARG A 182 -6.12 4.36 -8.42
C ARG A 182 -7.27 4.16 -7.42
N SER A 183 -8.29 5.01 -7.45
CA SER A 183 -9.49 4.89 -6.59
C SER A 183 -10.36 3.66 -6.84
N GLN A 184 -10.19 2.97 -7.98
CA GLN A 184 -10.89 1.71 -8.28
C GLN A 184 -10.12 0.50 -7.76
N ALA A 185 -8.79 0.59 -7.66
CA ALA A 185 -7.94 -0.48 -7.16
C ALA A 185 -7.62 -0.35 -5.66
N TYR A 186 -7.77 0.85 -5.09
CA TYR A 186 -7.35 1.22 -3.73
C TYR A 186 -8.24 2.32 -3.12
N ALA A 187 -8.33 2.32 -1.78
CA ALA A 187 -9.06 3.32 -0.98
C ALA A 187 -8.10 4.25 -0.22
#